data_AF-A0A3C1URN6-F1
#
_entry.id   AF-A0A3C1URN6-F1
#
_cell.length_a   1.000
_cell.length_b   1.000
_cell.length_c   1.000
_cell.angle_alpha   90.00
_cell.angle_beta   90.00
_cell.angle_gamma   90.00
#
_symmetry.space_group_name_H-M   'P 1'
#
loop_
_entity.id
_entity.type
_entity.pdbx_description
1 polymer ?
#
loop_
_entity_poly.entity_id
_entity_poly.type
_entity_poly.pdbx_seq_one_letter_code
_entity_poly.pdbx_strand_id
1 'polypeptide(L)'
;MDGPVSLVTLSCETGRVLWRKPLPISILKSRNILYLQAYENRLIACGSHGDARNDTTYSVACFDHSSGSLNWEAFHEKGKPGQMFHGEQVHHPVIMKDLLITEPVIYQLETGVPVASFQSNDPWFLDRPGHSCGTLSAGGDCLFFRATNPTVLDLSENLASGESSIKLSPSRTGCWINIIPAGGLVMIPEASAGCVCHFSLQTSMAFLPRR
;
A
#
# COMPACT_ATOMS: atom_id res chain seq x y z
N MET A 1 -26.55 5.91 -18.14
CA MET A 1 -25.42 6.81 -17.75
C MET A 1 -24.35 6.50 -18.77
N ASP A 2 -24.36 7.22 -19.88
CA ASP A 2 -23.76 6.73 -21.12
C ASP A 2 -22.49 7.52 -21.42
N GLY A 3 -21.43 7.18 -20.69
CA GLY A 3 -20.10 7.74 -20.88
C GLY A 3 -19.01 6.86 -20.27
N PRO A 4 -17.78 6.87 -20.79
CA PRO A 4 -16.68 6.10 -20.23
C PRO A 4 -16.38 6.56 -18.81
N VAL A 5 -16.04 5.61 -17.93
CA VAL A 5 -15.60 5.92 -16.55
C VAL A 5 -14.38 6.84 -16.63
N SER A 6 -14.47 7.97 -15.93
CA SER A 6 -13.51 9.06 -16.04
C SER A 6 -13.04 9.51 -14.66
N LEU A 7 -11.77 9.92 -14.60
CA LEU A 7 -11.23 10.71 -13.50
C LEU A 7 -11.64 12.17 -13.70
N VAL A 8 -12.14 12.80 -12.65
CA VAL A 8 -12.68 14.16 -12.69
C VAL A 8 -12.13 14.95 -11.53
N THR A 9 -11.66 16.16 -11.81
CA THR A 9 -11.26 17.12 -10.79
C THR A 9 -12.22 18.29 -10.77
N LEU A 10 -12.62 18.67 -9.56
CA LEU A 10 -13.57 19.76 -9.31
C LEU A 10 -12.86 20.89 -8.56
N SER A 11 -13.24 22.13 -8.86
CA SER A 11 -12.89 23.28 -8.03
C SER A 11 -13.57 23.14 -6.67
N CYS A 12 -12.80 23.17 -5.58
CA CYS A 12 -13.35 23.15 -4.21
C CYS A 12 -14.23 24.37 -3.90
N GLU A 13 -13.97 25.51 -4.56
CA GLU A 13 -14.73 26.75 -4.35
C GLU A 13 -16.07 26.75 -5.10
N THR A 14 -16.07 26.27 -6.34
CA THR A 14 -17.23 26.46 -7.26
C THR A 14 -17.94 25.17 -7.64
N GLY A 15 -17.35 24.01 -7.36
CA GLY A 15 -17.84 22.69 -7.80
C GLY A 15 -17.73 22.45 -9.32
N ARG A 16 -17.18 23.40 -10.08
CA ARG A 16 -17.01 23.26 -11.53
C ARG A 16 -15.94 22.24 -11.88
N VAL A 17 -16.14 21.51 -12.97
CA VAL A 17 -15.14 20.60 -13.53
C VAL A 17 -13.96 21.41 -14.04
N LEU A 18 -12.78 21.17 -13.46
CA LEU A 18 -11.51 21.75 -13.93
C LEU A 18 -10.99 20.93 -15.11
N TRP A 19 -11.02 19.61 -14.98
CA TRP A 19 -10.69 18.68 -16.05
C TRP A 19 -11.38 17.33 -15.85
N ARG A 20 -11.50 16.59 -16.95
CA ARG A 20 -12.00 15.22 -17.01
C ARG A 20 -11.14 14.42 -17.96
N LYS A 21 -10.69 13.24 -17.53
CA LYS A 21 -9.85 12.33 -18.32
C LYS A 21 -10.39 10.91 -18.22
N PRO A 22 -10.44 10.14 -19.31
CA PRO A 22 -10.81 8.73 -19.23
C PRO A 22 -9.79 7.98 -18.37
N LEU A 23 -10.24 7.00 -17.59
CA LEU A 23 -9.31 6.11 -16.90
C LEU A 23 -8.66 5.14 -17.91
N PRO A 24 -7.37 4.81 -17.73
CA PRO A 24 -6.72 3.82 -18.58
C PRO A 24 -7.31 2.43 -18.35
N ILE A 25 -7.19 1.57 -19.37
CA ILE A 25 -7.78 0.22 -19.36
C ILE A 25 -7.26 -0.62 -18.17
N SER A 26 -6.01 -0.45 -17.77
CA SER A 26 -5.40 -1.11 -16.61
C SER A 26 -6.24 -0.88 -15.33
N ILE A 27 -6.59 0.39 -15.05
CA ILE A 27 -7.38 0.78 -13.89
C ILE A 27 -8.86 0.39 -14.07
N LEU A 28 -9.41 0.46 -15.29
CA LEU A 28 -10.79 0.02 -15.57
C LEU A 28 -11.03 -1.47 -15.32
N LYS A 29 -9.98 -2.30 -15.33
CA LYS A 29 -10.07 -3.72 -15.00
C LYS A 29 -10.27 -3.99 -13.51
N SER A 30 -10.06 -3.00 -12.64
CA SER A 30 -10.18 -3.18 -11.19
C SER A 30 -11.56 -3.73 -10.80
N ARG A 31 -11.59 -4.76 -9.95
CA ARG A 31 -12.81 -5.43 -9.47
C ARG A 31 -12.90 -5.54 -7.95
N ASN A 32 -11.76 -5.51 -7.25
CA ASN A 32 -11.75 -5.68 -5.79
C ASN A 32 -11.63 -4.33 -5.06
N ILE A 33 -10.71 -3.46 -5.49
CA ILE A 33 -10.51 -2.12 -4.93
C ILE A 33 -10.17 -1.11 -6.01
N LEU A 34 -10.40 0.16 -5.70
CA LEU A 34 -9.86 1.32 -6.40
C LEU A 34 -9.57 2.42 -5.38
N TYR A 35 -8.30 2.75 -5.21
CA TYR A 35 -7.81 3.83 -4.36
C TYR A 35 -7.26 4.98 -5.19
N LEU A 36 -7.43 6.19 -4.67
CA LEU A 36 -6.78 7.39 -5.16
C LEU A 36 -5.97 8.02 -4.02
N GLN A 37 -4.73 8.41 -4.30
CA GLN A 37 -3.88 9.15 -3.38
C GLN A 37 -3.31 10.37 -4.10
N ALA A 38 -3.43 11.54 -3.49
CA ALA A 38 -2.80 12.76 -3.98
C ALA A 38 -1.55 13.04 -3.15
N TYR A 39 -0.43 13.30 -3.82
CA TYR A 39 0.83 13.67 -3.18
C TYR A 39 1.57 14.65 -4.09
N GLU A 40 1.88 15.84 -3.57
CA GLU A 40 2.41 16.95 -4.37
C GLU A 40 1.56 17.20 -5.64
N ASN A 41 2.18 17.23 -6.83
CA ASN A 41 1.49 17.37 -8.10
C ASN A 41 1.17 16.01 -8.78
N ARG A 42 1.10 14.93 -8.00
CA ARG A 42 0.79 13.58 -8.49
C ARG A 42 -0.52 13.09 -7.93
N LEU A 43 -1.28 12.39 -8.76
CA LEU A 43 -2.43 11.59 -8.35
C LEU A 43 -2.18 10.14 -8.73
N ILE A 44 -2.19 9.25 -7.74
CA ILE A 44 -1.93 7.83 -7.91
C ILE A 44 -3.26 7.09 -7.83
N ALA A 45 -3.62 6.37 -8.89
CA ALA A 45 -4.68 5.39 -8.86
C ALA A 45 -4.09 3.99 -8.69
N CYS A 46 -4.65 3.22 -7.77
CA CYS A 46 -4.30 1.82 -7.59
C CYS A 46 -5.58 1.00 -7.50
N GLY A 47 -5.66 -0.06 -8.28
CA GLY A 47 -6.76 -1.01 -8.17
C GLY A 47 -6.27 -2.42 -8.42
N SER A 48 -7.16 -3.39 -8.20
CA SER A 48 -6.79 -4.79 -8.29
C SER A 48 -7.92 -5.63 -8.88
N HIS A 49 -7.52 -6.73 -9.50
CA HIS A 49 -8.42 -7.74 -10.04
C HIS A 49 -7.80 -9.14 -9.93
N GLY A 50 -8.64 -10.17 -9.93
CA GLY A 50 -8.19 -11.55 -10.06
C GLY A 50 -7.67 -11.86 -11.47
N ASP A 51 -6.73 -12.80 -11.59
CA ASP A 51 -6.22 -13.30 -12.85
C ASP A 51 -6.63 -14.77 -13.12
N ALA A 52 -6.22 -15.32 -14.26
CA ALA A 52 -6.56 -16.68 -14.66
C ALA A 52 -5.92 -17.78 -13.78
N ARG A 53 -4.86 -17.45 -13.03
CA ARG A 53 -4.21 -18.35 -12.07
C ARG A 53 -4.81 -18.23 -10.66
N ASN A 54 -5.89 -17.46 -10.51
CA ASN A 54 -6.51 -17.15 -9.23
C ASN A 54 -5.57 -16.36 -8.29
N ASP A 55 -4.61 -15.61 -8.83
CA ASP A 55 -3.83 -14.62 -8.09
C ASP A 55 -4.46 -13.23 -8.23
N THR A 56 -4.04 -12.30 -7.37
CA THR A 56 -4.40 -10.88 -7.49
C THR A 56 -3.36 -10.15 -8.32
N THR A 57 -3.80 -9.44 -9.35
CA THR A 57 -3.00 -8.43 -10.05
C THR A 57 -3.36 -7.04 -9.55
N TYR A 58 -2.35 -6.25 -9.18
CA TYR A 58 -2.48 -4.83 -8.90
C TYR A 58 -2.07 -4.02 -10.13
N SER A 59 -2.87 -3.02 -10.48
CA SER A 59 -2.57 -2.01 -11.49
C SER A 59 -2.44 -0.65 -10.82
N VAL A 60 -1.43 0.11 -11.24
CA VAL A 60 -1.10 1.42 -10.71
C VAL A 60 -0.95 2.39 -11.87
N ALA A 61 -1.53 3.58 -11.74
CA ALA A 61 -1.37 4.66 -12.70
C ALA A 61 -1.07 5.96 -11.95
N CYS A 62 -0.05 6.69 -12.38
CA CYS A 62 0.25 8.02 -11.87
C CYS A 62 -0.14 9.06 -12.90
N PHE A 63 -0.91 10.05 -12.45
CA PHE A 63 -1.33 11.19 -13.24
C PHE A 63 -0.70 12.47 -12.70
N ASP A 64 -0.44 13.42 -13.59
CA ASP A 64 -0.23 14.80 -13.20
C ASP A 64 -1.54 15.38 -12.62
N HIS A 65 -1.49 15.84 -11.37
CA HIS A 65 -2.68 16.31 -10.65
C HIS A 65 -3.27 17.59 -11.27
N SER A 66 -2.42 18.48 -11.81
CA SER A 66 -2.86 19.75 -12.39
C SER A 66 -3.67 19.59 -13.68
N SER A 67 -3.30 18.63 -14.52
CA SER A 67 -3.84 18.44 -15.87
C SER A 67 -4.64 17.16 -16.07
N GLY A 68 -4.51 16.20 -15.14
CA GLY A 68 -5.04 14.84 -15.25
C GLY A 68 -4.32 13.98 -16.28
N SER A 69 -3.20 14.43 -16.84
CA SER A 69 -2.44 13.68 -17.84
C SER A 69 -1.81 12.45 -17.22
N LEU A 70 -1.84 11.33 -17.93
CA LEU A 70 -1.19 10.09 -17.49
C LEU A 70 0.32 10.21 -17.66
N ASN A 71 1.08 10.01 -16.58
CA ASN A 71 2.55 10.04 -16.60
C ASN A 71 3.12 8.63 -16.84
N TRP A 72 2.65 7.66 -16.06
CA TRP A 72 3.09 6.27 -16.19
C TRP A 72 2.04 5.29 -15.65
N GLU A 73 2.15 4.03 -16.10
CA GLU A 73 1.39 2.89 -15.61
C GLU A 73 2.33 1.75 -15.24
N ALA A 74 1.97 0.99 -14.22
CA ALA A 74 2.67 -0.22 -13.81
C ALA A 74 1.66 -1.27 -13.32
N PHE A 75 2.09 -2.52 -13.31
CA PHE A 75 1.33 -3.61 -12.71
C PHE A 75 2.28 -4.64 -12.10
N HIS A 76 1.75 -5.41 -11.15
CA HIS A 76 2.44 -6.56 -10.59
C HIS A 76 1.43 -7.56 -10.03
N GLU A 77 1.90 -8.78 -9.85
CA GLU A 77 1.15 -9.82 -9.16
C GLU A 77 1.41 -9.76 -7.66
N LYS A 78 0.40 -10.17 -6.89
CA LYS A 78 0.55 -10.36 -5.46
C LYS A 78 1.49 -11.54 -5.15
N GLY A 79 1.55 -12.53 -6.05
CA GLY A 79 2.38 -13.72 -5.93
C GLY A 79 1.80 -14.76 -4.97
N LYS A 80 0.49 -14.75 -4.74
CA LYS A 80 -0.18 -15.63 -3.76
C LYS A 80 -1.46 -16.24 -4.37
N PRO A 81 -1.34 -17.08 -5.43
CA PRO A 81 -2.49 -17.68 -6.10
C PRO A 81 -3.36 -18.47 -5.12
N GLY A 82 -4.67 -18.22 -5.17
CA GLY A 82 -5.68 -18.83 -4.31
C GLY A 82 -5.77 -18.28 -2.89
N GLN A 83 -4.88 -17.37 -2.48
CA GLN A 83 -4.96 -16.74 -1.17
C GLN A 83 -5.79 -15.45 -1.26
N MET A 84 -6.98 -15.46 -0.64
CA MET A 84 -7.90 -14.32 -0.57
C MET A 84 -8.47 -14.11 0.84
N PHE A 85 -7.95 -14.86 1.83
CA PHE A 85 -8.50 -14.93 3.18
C PHE A 85 -7.95 -13.84 4.10
N HIS A 86 -6.89 -13.15 3.67
CA HIS A 86 -6.24 -12.10 4.45
C HIS A 86 -6.26 -10.74 3.76
N GLY A 87 -7.02 -10.61 2.66
CA GLY A 87 -7.17 -9.34 1.97
C GLY A 87 -6.04 -9.08 0.97
N GLU A 88 -5.41 -10.13 0.47
CA GLU A 88 -4.41 -10.12 -0.59
C GLU A 88 -4.83 -9.29 -1.81
N GLN A 89 -6.14 -9.17 -2.04
CA GLN A 89 -6.79 -8.44 -3.11
C GLN A 89 -7.17 -6.99 -2.79
N VAL A 90 -6.97 -6.52 -1.56
CA VAL A 90 -7.48 -5.22 -1.08
C VAL A 90 -6.42 -4.33 -0.41
N HIS A 91 -5.12 -4.56 -0.63
CA HIS A 91 -4.08 -3.70 -0.04
C HIS A 91 -4.05 -2.32 -0.68
N HIS A 92 -3.71 -1.28 0.09
CA HIS A 92 -3.56 0.07 -0.45
C HIS A 92 -2.09 0.45 -0.58
N PRO A 93 -1.75 1.34 -1.53
CA PRO A 93 -0.40 1.88 -1.64
C PRO A 93 -0.01 2.70 -0.41
N VAL A 94 1.29 2.84 -0.17
CA VAL A 94 1.87 3.84 0.73
C VAL A 94 2.89 4.67 -0.04
N ILE A 95 2.78 5.98 0.07
CA ILE A 95 3.80 6.90 -0.46
C ILE A 95 4.76 7.24 0.68
N MET A 96 6.06 7.06 0.41
CA MET A 96 7.12 7.40 1.35
C MET A 96 8.27 8.06 0.58
N LYS A 97 8.46 9.36 0.79
CA LYS A 97 9.43 10.18 0.05
C LYS A 97 9.18 10.06 -1.47
N ASP A 98 10.17 9.59 -2.21
CA ASP A 98 10.19 9.36 -3.65
C ASP A 98 9.78 7.93 -4.05
N LEU A 99 9.25 7.15 -3.10
CA LEU A 99 8.84 5.75 -3.30
C LEU A 99 7.32 5.59 -3.19
N LEU A 100 6.79 4.71 -4.03
CA LEU A 100 5.44 4.19 -3.95
C LEU A 100 5.51 2.70 -3.61
N ILE A 101 5.10 2.34 -2.40
CA ILE A 101 5.05 0.97 -1.94
C ILE A 101 3.64 0.42 -2.22
N THR A 102 3.56 -0.49 -3.18
CA THR A 102 2.33 -1.20 -3.55
C THR A 102 2.59 -2.68 -3.39
N GLU A 103 2.28 -3.19 -2.21
CA GLU A 103 2.73 -4.52 -1.80
C GLU A 103 2.38 -5.61 -2.83
N PRO A 104 3.36 -6.43 -3.24
CA PRO A 104 4.69 -6.58 -2.65
C PRO A 104 5.79 -5.71 -3.26
N VAL A 105 5.50 -4.92 -4.29
CA VAL A 105 6.51 -4.18 -5.07
C VAL A 105 6.66 -2.74 -4.59
N ILE A 106 7.87 -2.20 -4.76
CA ILE A 106 8.14 -0.76 -4.61
C ILE A 106 8.44 -0.18 -5.97
N TYR A 107 7.85 0.97 -6.28
CA TYR A 107 8.14 1.76 -7.48
C TYR A 107 8.80 3.08 -7.09
N GLN A 108 9.70 3.57 -7.94
CA GLN A 108 10.08 4.98 -7.92
C GLN A 108 8.84 5.82 -8.29
N LEU A 109 8.44 6.74 -7.43
CA LEU A 109 7.23 7.55 -7.59
C LEU A 109 7.26 8.42 -8.86
N GLU A 110 8.46 8.88 -9.23
CA GLU A 110 8.68 9.71 -10.41
C GLU A 110 8.33 8.94 -11.70
N THR A 111 8.85 7.72 -11.83
CA THR A 111 8.95 7.00 -13.10
C THR A 111 8.08 5.76 -13.21
N GLY A 112 7.62 5.21 -12.09
CA GLY A 112 6.91 3.92 -12.05
C GLY A 112 7.83 2.72 -12.25
N VAL A 113 9.16 2.91 -12.25
CA VAL A 113 10.13 1.82 -12.38
C VAL A 113 10.26 1.08 -11.05
N PRO A 114 10.19 -0.27 -11.02
CA PRO A 114 10.41 -1.04 -9.80
C PRO A 114 11.78 -0.77 -9.19
N VAL A 115 11.84 -0.63 -7.87
CA VAL A 115 13.10 -0.59 -7.13
C VAL A 115 13.69 -1.99 -7.10
N ALA A 116 14.98 -2.12 -7.41
CA ALA A 116 15.68 -3.40 -7.42
C ALA A 116 16.01 -3.88 -5.99
N SER A 117 16.16 -5.19 -5.84
CA SER A 117 16.68 -5.82 -4.63
C SER A 117 18.17 -5.47 -4.41
N PHE A 118 18.62 -5.52 -3.16
CA PHE A 118 20.06 -5.42 -2.87
C PHE A 118 20.85 -6.62 -3.44
N GLN A 119 20.24 -7.80 -3.46
CA GLN A 119 20.92 -9.06 -3.78
C GLN A 119 20.90 -9.38 -5.28
N SER A 120 19.99 -8.80 -6.05
CA SER A 120 19.84 -9.03 -7.49
C SER A 120 19.28 -7.79 -8.19
N ASN A 121 19.42 -7.73 -9.52
CA ASN A 121 18.77 -6.68 -10.32
C ASN A 121 17.26 -6.92 -10.53
N ASP A 122 16.67 -7.89 -9.85
CA ASP A 122 15.23 -8.13 -9.89
C ASP A 122 14.49 -7.13 -8.99
N PRO A 123 13.19 -6.88 -9.21
CA PRO A 123 12.40 -6.05 -8.32
C PRO A 123 12.48 -6.52 -6.87
N TRP A 124 12.55 -5.58 -5.94
CA TRP A 124 12.41 -5.88 -4.51
C TRP A 124 10.97 -6.28 -4.20
N PHE A 125 10.82 -7.30 -3.35
CA PHE A 125 9.52 -7.82 -2.93
C PHE A 125 9.41 -7.87 -1.40
N LEU A 126 8.34 -7.29 -0.87
CA LEU A 126 8.02 -7.41 0.55
C LEU A 126 7.47 -8.80 0.84
N ASP A 127 8.17 -9.56 1.70
CA ASP A 127 7.62 -10.76 2.32
C ASP A 127 6.99 -10.43 3.68
N ARG A 128 5.73 -10.85 3.87
CA ARG A 128 4.98 -10.72 5.11
C ARG A 128 4.58 -12.12 5.59
N PRO A 129 5.44 -12.79 6.38
CA PRO A 129 5.14 -14.12 6.89
C PRO A 129 4.09 -14.07 8.00
N GLY A 130 3.20 -15.08 8.03
CA GLY A 130 2.13 -15.18 9.02
C GLY A 130 0.96 -14.24 8.73
N HIS A 131 -0.27 -14.78 8.82
CA HIS A 131 -1.57 -14.14 8.53
C HIS A 131 -1.50 -12.62 8.30
N SER A 132 -1.12 -12.21 7.09
CA SER A 132 -0.64 -10.86 6.80
C SER A 132 -1.78 -9.91 6.46
N CYS A 133 -2.91 -10.01 7.17
CA CYS A 133 -4.04 -9.12 6.88
C CYS A 133 -3.70 -7.67 7.14
N GLY A 134 -4.47 -6.79 6.52
CA GLY A 134 -4.26 -5.37 6.65
C GLY A 134 -3.06 -4.92 5.84
N THR A 135 -2.85 -3.63 5.90
CA THR A 135 -2.13 -2.87 4.91
C THR A 135 -0.95 -2.16 5.55
N LEU A 136 -0.04 -1.67 4.73
CA LEU A 136 1.16 -0.98 5.19
C LEU A 136 0.80 0.41 5.70
N SER A 137 1.59 0.87 6.66
CA SER A 137 1.69 2.28 7.06
C SER A 137 3.17 2.64 7.14
N ALA A 138 3.51 3.93 7.08
CA ALA A 138 4.91 4.35 7.08
C ALA A 138 5.11 5.65 7.85
N GLY A 139 6.32 5.83 8.38
CA GLY A 139 6.76 7.05 9.03
C GLY A 139 8.28 7.10 9.13
N GLY A 140 8.88 8.21 8.75
CA GLY A 140 10.33 8.31 8.60
C GLY A 140 10.83 7.36 7.49
N ASP A 141 11.78 6.50 7.83
CA ASP A 141 12.32 5.44 6.95
C ASP A 141 11.71 4.06 7.24
N CYS A 142 10.72 3.99 8.13
CA CYS A 142 10.14 2.73 8.58
C CYS A 142 8.81 2.44 7.89
N LEU A 143 8.67 1.21 7.40
CA LEU A 143 7.40 0.56 7.10
C LEU A 143 6.89 -0.19 8.32
N PHE A 144 5.58 -0.11 8.55
CA PHE A 144 4.90 -0.81 9.61
C PHE A 144 3.77 -1.65 9.03
N PHE A 145 3.76 -2.94 9.37
CA PHE A 145 2.77 -3.86 8.83
C PHE A 145 2.52 -5.04 9.75
N ARG A 146 1.45 -5.78 9.43
CA ARG A 146 1.12 -7.01 10.10
C ARG A 146 1.81 -8.20 9.43
N ALA A 147 2.53 -8.98 10.21
CA ALA A 147 3.00 -10.33 9.90
C ALA A 147 2.38 -11.27 10.97
N THR A 148 3.12 -12.28 11.43
CA THR A 148 2.74 -13.03 12.65
C THR A 148 2.50 -12.11 13.86
N ASN A 149 3.30 -11.05 13.99
CA ASN A 149 3.12 -9.94 14.94
C ASN A 149 3.19 -8.61 14.18
N PRO A 150 2.86 -7.46 14.81
CA PRO A 150 3.19 -6.17 14.24
C PRO A 150 4.69 -6.07 14.02
N THR A 151 5.07 -5.56 12.86
CA THR A 151 6.44 -5.59 12.38
C THR A 151 6.85 -4.21 11.91
N VAL A 152 8.08 -3.83 12.25
CA VAL A 152 8.76 -2.63 11.78
C VAL A 152 9.87 -3.06 10.82
N LEU A 153 9.93 -2.47 9.64
CA LEU A 153 11.02 -2.64 8.69
C LEU A 153 11.63 -1.27 8.42
N ASP A 154 12.90 -1.06 8.77
CA ASP A 154 13.66 0.06 8.21
C ASP A 154 13.88 -0.22 6.73
N LEU A 155 13.19 0.54 5.88
CA LEU A 155 13.23 0.29 4.45
C LEU A 155 14.58 0.70 3.86
N SER A 156 15.18 1.76 4.37
CA SER A 156 16.45 2.27 3.86
C SER A 156 17.57 1.25 4.08
N GLU A 157 17.64 0.69 5.28
CA GLU A 157 18.62 -0.33 5.65
C GLU A 157 18.33 -1.67 4.94
N ASN A 158 17.05 -2.04 4.81
CA ASN A 158 16.66 -3.25 4.08
C ASN A 158 17.00 -3.18 2.59
N LEU A 159 16.75 -2.04 1.93
CA LEU A 159 17.15 -1.83 0.53
C LEU A 159 18.67 -1.78 0.36
N ALA A 160 19.42 -1.37 1.38
CA ALA A 160 20.89 -1.25 1.32
C ALA A 160 21.64 -2.54 1.67
N SER A 161 21.05 -3.43 2.48
CA SER A 161 21.77 -4.58 3.06
C SER A 161 20.94 -5.86 3.19
N GLY A 162 19.63 -5.79 3.00
CA GLY A 162 18.70 -6.91 3.24
C GLY A 162 18.41 -7.18 4.72
N GLU A 163 18.69 -6.23 5.63
CA GLU A 163 18.46 -6.40 7.06
C GLU A 163 17.00 -6.78 7.40
N SER A 164 16.84 -7.61 8.43
CA SER A 164 15.55 -8.16 8.84
C SER A 164 14.72 -7.20 9.68
N SER A 165 13.41 -7.31 9.51
CA SER A 165 12.42 -6.54 10.27
C SER A 165 12.40 -6.86 11.77
N ILE A 166 12.05 -5.89 12.60
CA ILE A 166 11.83 -6.04 14.04
C ILE A 166 10.36 -6.41 14.31
N LYS A 167 10.12 -7.45 15.12
CA LYS A 167 8.78 -7.87 15.54
C LYS A 167 8.42 -7.27 16.91
N LEU A 168 7.25 -6.64 16.99
CA LEU A 168 6.68 -6.08 18.22
C LEU A 168 5.77 -7.12 18.92
N SER A 169 6.36 -8.27 19.25
CA SER A 169 5.68 -9.38 19.93
C SER A 169 5.42 -9.09 21.41
N PRO A 170 4.45 -9.77 22.05
CA PRO A 170 3.51 -10.75 21.49
C PRO A 170 2.14 -10.13 21.20
N SER A 171 2.11 -8.97 20.55
CA SER A 171 0.87 -8.27 20.24
C SER A 171 0.32 -8.62 18.84
N ARG A 172 -0.87 -8.10 18.53
CA ARG A 172 -1.47 -8.15 17.20
C ARG A 172 -2.06 -6.79 16.83
N THR A 173 -2.11 -6.52 15.54
CA THR A 173 -2.89 -5.42 14.99
C THR A 173 -4.21 -5.93 14.42
N GLY A 174 -5.13 -5.01 14.16
CA GLY A 174 -6.34 -5.24 13.37
C GLY A 174 -6.02 -5.69 11.94
N CYS A 175 -7.06 -6.16 11.24
CA CYS A 175 -6.95 -6.70 9.88
C CYS A 175 -7.00 -5.62 8.78
N TRP A 176 -6.80 -4.34 9.14
CA TRP A 176 -6.77 -3.19 8.23
C TRP A 176 -5.61 -2.24 8.61
N ILE A 177 -5.70 -0.94 8.33
CA ILE A 177 -4.76 0.07 8.85
C ILE A 177 -4.91 0.12 10.38
N ASN A 178 -3.91 -0.36 11.12
CA ASN A 178 -3.96 -0.37 12.59
C ASN A 178 -2.61 -0.15 13.27
N ILE A 179 -1.52 0.00 12.52
CA ILE A 179 -0.29 0.60 13.03
C ILE A 179 -0.27 2.04 12.54
N ILE A 180 -0.17 3.00 13.45
CA ILE A 180 -0.37 4.42 13.17
C ILE A 180 0.88 5.17 13.63
N PRO A 181 1.84 5.44 12.73
CA PRO A 181 2.96 6.33 13.01
C PRO A 181 2.49 7.79 12.97
N ALA A 182 2.30 8.41 14.14
CA ALA A 182 1.84 9.81 14.25
C ALA A 182 2.32 10.46 15.55
N GLY A 183 2.58 11.77 15.51
CA GLY A 183 2.96 12.54 16.70
C GLY A 183 4.29 12.10 17.35
N GLY A 184 5.20 11.51 16.57
CA GLY A 184 6.47 10.97 17.10
C GLY A 184 6.33 9.64 17.83
N LEU A 185 5.17 8.99 17.73
CA LEU A 185 4.87 7.68 18.30
C LEU A 185 4.44 6.70 17.21
N VAL A 186 4.55 5.41 17.50
CA VAL A 186 3.89 4.35 16.75
C VAL A 186 2.77 3.79 17.63
N MET A 187 1.53 4.03 17.25
CA MET A 187 0.36 3.60 18.01
C MET A 187 -0.28 2.38 17.37
N ILE A 188 -0.73 1.45 18.21
CA ILE A 188 -1.50 0.26 17.80
C ILE A 188 -2.76 0.24 18.65
N PRO A 189 -3.89 0.80 18.17
CA PRO A 189 -5.16 0.71 18.86
C PRO A 189 -5.63 -0.75 18.99
N GLU A 190 -6.30 -1.08 20.09
CA GLU A 190 -6.91 -2.40 20.29
C GLU A 190 -7.83 -2.77 19.12
N ALA A 191 -7.62 -3.96 18.55
CA ALA A 191 -8.40 -4.48 17.41
C ALA A 191 -8.42 -6.03 17.39
N SER A 192 -8.41 -6.64 18.59
CA SER A 192 -8.47 -8.09 18.77
C SER A 192 -9.87 -8.60 19.09
N ALA A 193 -10.77 -7.74 19.58
CA ALA A 193 -12.17 -8.11 19.82
C ALA A 193 -12.82 -8.69 18.54
N GLY A 194 -13.31 -9.94 18.64
CA GLY A 194 -14.01 -10.62 17.54
C GLY A 194 -13.10 -11.24 16.46
N CYS A 195 -11.77 -11.23 16.62
CA CYS A 195 -10.89 -11.85 15.64
C CYS A 195 -10.71 -13.35 15.86
N VAL A 196 -10.53 -14.10 14.76
CA VAL A 196 -10.25 -15.55 14.76
C VAL A 196 -8.76 -15.89 14.88
N CYS A 197 -7.85 -14.92 14.73
CA CYS A 197 -6.40 -15.16 14.81
C CYS A 197 -5.89 -15.11 16.26
N HIS A 198 -4.74 -15.75 16.52
CA HIS A 198 -4.07 -15.78 17.82
C HIS A 198 -3.64 -14.39 18.35
N PHE A 199 -3.25 -14.33 19.63
CA PHE A 199 -2.76 -13.16 20.40
C PHE A 199 -3.84 -12.16 20.87
N SER A 200 -4.70 -12.54 21.81
CA SER A 200 -5.77 -11.67 22.35
C SER A 200 -5.30 -10.69 23.43
N LEU A 201 -4.22 -9.94 23.18
CA LEU A 201 -3.90 -8.79 24.03
C LEU A 201 -4.91 -7.67 23.73
N GLN A 202 -5.96 -7.60 24.55
CA GLN A 202 -6.99 -6.55 24.47
C GLN A 202 -6.49 -5.24 25.09
N THR A 203 -5.50 -4.64 24.47
CA THR A 203 -4.97 -3.34 24.88
C THR A 203 -4.48 -2.55 23.67
N SER A 204 -4.48 -1.22 23.82
CA SER A 204 -3.80 -0.33 22.89
C SER A 204 -2.33 -0.18 23.32
N MET A 205 -1.42 -0.05 22.36
CA MET A 205 0.01 0.17 22.62
C MET A 205 0.48 1.46 21.95
N ALA A 206 1.51 2.07 22.53
CA ALA A 206 2.25 3.16 21.93
C ALA A 206 3.75 2.93 22.14
N PHE A 207 4.52 3.04 21.06
CA PHE A 207 5.97 2.91 21.08
C PHE A 207 6.60 4.28 20.83
N LEU A 208 7.63 4.59 21.61
CA LEU A 208 8.48 5.77 21.44
C LEU A 208 9.82 5.32 20.81
N PRO A 209 10.38 6.06 19.86
CA PRO A 209 11.75 5.81 19.40
C PRO A 209 12.74 5.91 20.57
N ARG A 210 13.73 5.00 20.62
CA ARG A 210 14.85 5.14 21.57
C ARG A 210 15.68 6.35 21.15
N ARG A 211 15.97 7.23 22.11
CA ARG A 211 16.92 8.33 21.95
C ARG A 211 18.35 7.82 21.99
#